data_AF-A0A7Y3X7S7-F1
#
_entry.id   AF-A0A7Y3X7S7-F1
#
_cell.length_a   1.000
_cell.length_b   1.000
_cell.length_c   1.000
_cell.angle_alpha   90.00
_cell.angle_beta   90.00
_cell.angle_gamma   90.00
#
_symmetry.space_group_name_H-M   'P 1'
#
loop_
_entity.id
_entity.type
_entity.pdbx_description
1 polymer ?
#
loop_
_entity_poly.entity_id
_entity_poly.type
_entity_poly.pdbx_seq_one_letter_code
_entity_poly.pdbx_strand_id
1 'polypeptide(L)' 'MWSYKPWWCQPWSILLTGNSLILGSWGLFHRMWITAIVAIPVLAWMGFFLLVYPQLMKGAEMEKDM' A
#
# COMPACT_ATOMS: atom_id res chain seq x y z
N MET A 1 14.31 6.67 -9.43
CA MET A 1 13.51 7.04 -8.25
C MET A 1 12.96 5.84 -7.48
N TRP A 2 12.36 4.85 -8.14
CA TRP A 2 11.63 3.76 -7.48
C TRP A 2 12.37 2.40 -7.40
N SER A 3 13.43 2.20 -8.21
CA SER A 3 14.31 1.02 -8.17
C SER A 3 15.30 0.98 -7.01
N TYR A 4 15.56 2.12 -6.34
CA TYR A 4 16.50 2.17 -5.20
C TYR A 4 15.85 1.77 -3.87
N LYS A 5 14.51 1.66 -3.82
CA LYS A 5 13.78 1.24 -2.62
C LYS A 5 13.71 -0.29 -2.58
N PRO A 6 13.88 -0.93 -1.40
CA PRO A 6 13.77 -2.38 -1.27
C PRO A 6 12.45 -2.89 -1.87
N TRP A 7 12.48 -4.10 -2.45
CA TRP A 7 11.38 -4.66 -3.24
C TRP A 7 10.03 -4.62 -2.49
N TRP A 8 10.07 -4.70 -1.16
CA TRP A 8 8.89 -4.73 -0.31
C TRP A 8 8.14 -3.39 -0.22
N CYS A 9 8.83 -2.28 -0.46
CA CYS A 9 8.18 -0.98 -0.57
C CYS A 9 7.53 -0.76 -1.94
N GLN A 10 7.53 -1.78 -2.83
CA GLN A 10 7.04 -1.58 -4.18
C GLN A 10 5.51 -1.51 -4.32
N PRO A 11 4.86 -0.85 -5.32
CA PRO A 11 3.48 -0.45 -5.13
C PRO A 11 2.64 -1.71 -5.33
N TRP A 12 2.97 -2.47 -6.37
CA TRP A 12 2.79 -3.89 -6.57
C TRP A 12 3.05 -4.80 -5.36
N SER A 13 4.13 -4.65 -4.57
CA SER A 13 4.31 -5.49 -3.36
C SER A 13 3.29 -5.18 -2.28
N ILE A 14 3.02 -3.90 -2.06
CA ILE A 14 1.99 -3.43 -1.12
C ILE A 14 0.60 -3.88 -1.61
N LEU A 15 0.33 -3.77 -2.92
CA LEU A 15 -0.86 -4.26 -3.60
C LEU A 15 -1.04 -5.77 -3.46
N LEU A 16 -0.02 -6.57 -3.76
CA LEU A 16 -0.05 -8.01 -3.60
C LEU A 16 -0.30 -8.40 -2.16
N THR A 17 0.43 -7.83 -1.20
CA THR A 17 0.28 -8.20 0.21
C THR A 17 -1.13 -7.91 0.72
N GLY A 18 -1.68 -6.73 0.42
CA GLY A 18 -3.04 -6.38 0.81
C GLY A 18 -4.10 -7.23 0.12
N ASN A 19 -3.95 -7.48 -1.18
CA ASN A 19 -4.90 -8.29 -1.95
C ASN A 19 -4.84 -9.76 -1.53
N SER A 20 -3.65 -10.31 -1.25
CA SER A 20 -3.47 -11.65 -0.68
C SER A 20 -4.09 -11.79 0.70
N LEU A 21 -3.98 -10.76 1.56
CA LEU A 21 -4.63 -10.74 2.87
C LEU A 21 -6.16 -10.72 2.75
N ILE A 22 -6.70 -9.90 1.86
CA ILE A 22 -8.14 -9.80 1.63
C ILE A 22 -8.69 -11.11 1.01
N LEU A 23 -8.03 -11.63 -0.04
CA LEU A 23 -8.41 -12.87 -0.70
C LEU A 23 -8.26 -14.09 0.22
N GLY A 24 -7.17 -14.15 0.98
CA GLY A 24 -6.93 -15.21 1.96
C GLY A 24 -7.95 -15.19 3.10
N SER A 25 -8.28 -14.00 3.61
CA SER A 25 -9.33 -13.83 4.62
C SER A 25 -10.71 -14.19 4.07
N TRP A 26 -10.99 -13.94 2.79
CA TRP A 26 -12.25 -14.31 2.16
C TRP A 26 -12.37 -15.83 1.99
N GLY A 27 -11.32 -16.48 1.49
CA GLY A 27 -11.29 -17.94 1.27
C GLY A 27 -11.40 -18.76 2.55
N LEU A 28 -10.88 -18.27 3.67
CA LEU A 28 -10.90 -18.99 4.96
C LEU A 28 -12.20 -18.84 5.76
N PHE A 29 -12.88 -17.69 5.69
CA PHE A 29 -13.95 -17.38 6.64
C PHE A 29 -15.34 -17.24 6.04
N HIS A 30 -15.49 -17.07 4.71
CA HIS A 30 -16.78 -16.83 4.01
C HIS A 30 -17.68 -15.77 4.69
N ARG A 31 -17.12 -14.91 5.55
CA ARG A 31 -17.79 -13.86 6.32
C ARG A 31 -17.24 -12.52 5.87
N MET A 32 -18.01 -11.86 5.03
CA MET A 32 -17.74 -10.52 4.47
C MET A 32 -17.39 -9.47 5.54
N TRP A 33 -17.89 -9.63 6.77
CA TRP A 33 -17.69 -8.68 7.85
C TRP A 33 -16.25 -8.64 8.38
N ILE A 34 -15.60 -9.81 8.47
CA ILE A 34 -14.20 -9.90 8.93
C ILE A 34 -13.26 -9.36 7.84
N THR A 35 -13.54 -9.70 6.59
CA THR A 35 -12.81 -9.17 5.43
C THR A 35 -12.91 -7.65 5.34
N ALA A 36 -14.07 -7.05 5.61
CA ALA A 36 -14.23 -5.61 5.60
C ALA A 36 -13.39 -4.92 6.68
N ILE A 37 -13.37 -5.47 7.91
CA ILE A 37 -12.57 -4.92 9.02
C ILE A 37 -11.07 -5.00 8.73
N VAL A 38 -10.61 -6.06 8.06
CA VAL A 38 -9.19 -6.22 7.67
C VAL A 38 -8.85 -5.36 6.44
N ALA A 39 -9.78 -5.23 5.49
CA ALA A 39 -9.56 -4.48 4.26
C ALA A 39 -9.41 -2.97 4.50
N ILE A 40 -10.15 -2.39 5.45
CA ILE A 40 -10.09 -0.95 5.76
C ILE A 40 -8.66 -0.49 6.14
N PRO A 41 -7.99 -1.05 7.17
CA PRO A 41 -6.64 -0.65 7.55
C PRO A 41 -5.61 -1.00 6.46
N VAL A 42 -5.80 -2.10 5.73
CA VAL A 42 -4.95 -2.45 4.59
C VAL A 42 -5.03 -1.40 3.50
N LEU A 43 -6.24 -1.02 3.06
CA LEU A 43 -6.45 0.03 2.05
C LEU A 43 -5.97 1.40 2.54
N ALA A 44 -6.16 1.72 3.82
CA ALA A 44 -5.64 2.94 4.43
C ALA A 44 -4.10 2.97 4.40
N TRP A 45 -3.44 1.86 4.73
CA TRP A 45 -1.99 1.72 4.65
C TRP A 45 -1.47 1.85 3.21
N MET A 46 -2.15 1.19 2.27
CA MET A 46 -1.83 1.27 0.84
C MET A 46 -1.99 2.69 0.31
N GLY A 47 -3.11 3.34 0.62
CA GLY A 47 -3.41 4.72 0.24
C GLY A 47 -2.40 5.69 0.82
N PHE A 48 -2.01 5.51 2.08
CA PHE A 48 -0.97 6.32 2.72
C PHE A 48 0.37 6.21 1.99
N PHE A 49 0.84 4.99 1.72
CA PHE A 49 2.09 4.78 0.99
C PHE A 49 2.04 5.21 -0.48
N LEU A 50 0.89 5.11 -1.14
CA LEU A 50 0.75 5.46 -2.56
C LEU A 50 0.46 6.94 -2.80
N LEU A 51 -0.18 7.65 -1.86
CA LEU A 51 -0.53 9.07 -2.00
C LEU A 51 0.45 9.96 -1.25
N VAL A 52 0.74 9.68 0.02
CA VAL A 52 1.55 10.57 0.87
C VAL A 52 3.02 10.49 0.48
N TYR A 53 3.54 9.28 0.22
CA TYR A 53 4.95 9.08 -0.13
C TYR A 53 5.38 9.79 -1.43
N PRO A 54 4.69 9.68 -2.58
CA PRO A 54 5.10 10.41 -3.78
C PRO A 54 4.92 11.92 -3.65
N GLN A 55 3.96 12.41 -2.85
CA GLN A 55 3.81 13.85 -2.60
C GLN A 55 5.02 14.40 -1.83
N LEU A 56 5.50 13.69 -0.81
CA LEU A 56 6.72 14.03 -0.07
C LEU A 56 7.96 14.01 -0.96
N MET A 57 8.09 12.99 -1.81
CA MET A 57 9.24 12.89 -2.72
C MET A 57 9.21 13.99 -3.80
N LYS A 58 8.05 14.33 -4.35
CA LYS A 58 7.91 15.46 -5.29
C LYS A 58 8.32 16.79 -4.66
N GLY A 59 8.01 17.01 -3.38
CA GLY A 59 8.46 18.19 -2.63
C GLY A 59 9.97 18.20 -2.41
N ALA A 60 10.56 17.03 -2.10
CA ALA A 60 12.00 16.89 -1.91
C ALA A 60 12.82 17.00 -3.21
N GLU A 61 12.23 16.63 -4.36
CA GLU A 61 12.84 16.87 -5.66
C GLU A 61 12.83 18.38 -6.01
N MET A 62 11.73 19.09 -5.76
CA MET A 62 11.65 20.55 -5.96
C MET A 62 12.65 21.37 -5.12
N GLU A 63 12.92 20.99 -3.86
CA GLU A 63 13.95 21.62 -3.02
C GLU A 63 15.36 21.45 -3.62
N LYS A 64 15.60 20.37 -4.37
CA LYS A 64 16.94 20.02 -4.86
C LYS A 64 17.35 20.76 -6.13
N ASP A 65 16.40 21.41 -6.79
CA ASP A 65 16.58 22.18 -8.04
C ASP A 65 16.67 23.71 -7.80
N MET A 66 16.62 24.17 -6.54
CA MET A 66 16.84 25.56 -6.12
C MET A 66 18.26 25.76 -5.57
#